data_AF-A0A1V0BI37-F1
#
_entry.id   AF-A0A1V0BI37-F1
#
_cell.length_a   1.000
_cell.length_b   1.000
_cell.length_c   1.000
_cell.angle_alpha   90.00
_cell.angle_beta   90.00
_cell.angle_gamma   90.00
#
_symmetry.space_group_name_H-M   'P 1'
#
loop_
_entity.id
_entity.type
_entity.pdbx_description
1 polymer ?
#
loop_
_entity_poly.entity_id
_entity_poly.type
_entity_poly.pdbx_seq_one_letter_code
_entity_poly.pdbx_strand_id
1 'polypeptide(L)'
;MDNTQTTKTITLDTPITTGGKEVNTITVRKPLSGALRGLSLTDLLRLETNALHSLLPRVTEPMLLKQDVEKLDPADLVQLGTAVVSFLVPKADRADFPSA
;
A
#
# COMPACT_ATOMS: atom_id res chain seq x y z
N MET A 1 10.95 20.06 -11.08
CA MET A 1 10.59 18.63 -11.22
C MET A 1 9.61 18.32 -10.10
N ASP A 2 8.31 18.40 -10.41
CA ASP A 2 7.22 18.34 -9.44
C ASP A 2 7.05 16.95 -8.86
N ASN A 3 7.49 16.76 -7.60
CA ASN A 3 7.39 15.50 -6.87
C ASN A 3 5.97 15.24 -6.32
N THR A 4 4.94 15.44 -7.15
CA THR A 4 3.50 15.40 -6.82
C THR A 4 2.88 14.05 -7.18
N GLN A 5 3.68 12.98 -7.23
CA GLN A 5 3.15 11.65 -7.53
C GLN A 5 2.21 11.21 -6.41
N THR A 6 0.93 11.03 -6.75
CA THR A 6 -0.16 10.64 -5.84
C THR A 6 -0.48 9.15 -5.93
N THR A 7 0.17 8.41 -6.82
CA THR A 7 -0.04 6.98 -7.02
C THR A 7 1.28 6.27 -7.32
N LYS A 8 1.39 5.02 -6.88
CA LYS A 8 2.50 4.11 -7.22
C LYS A 8 1.91 2.82 -7.75
N THR A 9 2.31 2.40 -8.94
CA THR A 9 1.91 1.11 -9.51
C THR A 9 2.97 0.09 -9.16
N ILE A 10 2.54 -1.00 -8.56
CA ILE A 10 3.35 -2.12 -8.11
C ILE A 10 2.98 -3.34 -8.95
N THR A 11 3.99 -4.03 -9.45
CA THR A 11 3.84 -5.36 -10.06
C THR A 11 4.11 -6.38 -8.96
N LEU A 12 3.12 -7.23 -8.68
CA LEU A 12 3.21 -8.31 -7.72
C LEU A 12 4.11 -9.41 -8.26
N ASP A 13 4.91 -9.99 -7.38
CA ASP A 13 5.68 -11.20 -7.66
C ASP A 13 4.75 -12.41 -7.79
N THR A 14 3.68 -12.44 -6.99
CA THR A 14 2.64 -13.48 -7.05
C THR A 14 1.30 -12.87 -7.45
N PRO A 15 0.79 -13.16 -8.67
CA PRO A 15 -0.53 -12.70 -9.09
C PRO A 15 -1.63 -13.20 -8.15
N ILE A 16 -2.64 -12.35 -7.93
CA ILE A 16 -3.80 -12.67 -7.11
C ILE A 16 -5.09 -12.63 -7.91
N THR A 17 -6.12 -13.31 -7.44
CA THR A 17 -7.47 -13.20 -8.00
C THR A 17 -8.33 -12.31 -7.13
N THR A 18 -8.75 -11.15 -7.66
CA THR A 18 -9.68 -10.23 -7.00
C THR A 18 -10.85 -9.89 -7.92
N GLY A 19 -12.07 -9.84 -7.38
CA GLY A 19 -13.28 -9.59 -8.16
C GLY A 19 -13.52 -10.59 -9.31
N GLY A 20 -12.96 -11.80 -9.21
CA GLY A 20 -13.04 -12.83 -10.24
C GLY A 20 -12.06 -12.65 -11.42
N LYS A 21 -11.08 -11.75 -11.31
CA LYS A 21 -10.03 -11.55 -12.31
C LYS A 21 -8.66 -11.72 -11.70
N GLU A 22 -7.75 -12.31 -12.47
CA GLU A 22 -6.33 -12.34 -12.13
C GLU A 22 -5.74 -10.93 -12.29
N VAL A 23 -4.94 -10.52 -11.32
CA VAL A 23 -4.33 -9.20 -11.24
C VAL A 23 -2.87 -9.38 -10.85
N ASN A 24 -1.97 -8.87 -11.68
CA ASN A 24 -0.54 -8.80 -11.36
C ASN A 24 -0.11 -7.38 -10.97
N THR A 25 -0.83 -6.34 -11.37
CA THR A 25 -0.47 -4.95 -11.05
C THR A 25 -1.48 -4.31 -10.12
N ILE A 26 -1.01 -3.71 -9.02
CA ILE A 26 -1.83 -2.94 -8.10
C ILE A 26 -1.34 -1.49 -8.07
N THR A 27 -2.27 -0.55 -8.20
CA THR A 27 -1.97 0.88 -8.01
C THR A 27 -2.31 1.28 -6.58
N VAL A 28 -1.30 1.69 -5.81
CA VAL A 28 -1.43 2.26 -4.47
C VAL A 28 -1.56 3.78 -4.58
N ARG A 29 -2.65 4.33 -4.04
CA ARG A 29 -2.91 5.77 -3.99
C ARG A 29 -2.40 6.36 -2.69
N LYS A 30 -1.98 7.62 -2.72
CA LYS A 30 -1.60 8.39 -1.54
C LYS A 30 -2.78 8.45 -0.57
N PRO A 31 -2.67 7.92 0.66
CA PRO A 31 -3.74 7.99 1.64
C PRO A 31 -4.03 9.44 2.04
N LEU A 32 -5.30 9.82 2.03
CA LEU A 32 -5.79 11.00 2.73
C LEU A 32 -6.04 10.64 4.21
N SER A 33 -6.08 11.64 5.10
CA SER A 33 -6.27 11.43 6.54
C SER A 33 -7.50 10.58 6.88
N GLY A 34 -8.60 10.72 6.12
CA GLY A 34 -9.80 9.91 6.30
C GLY A 34 -9.61 8.41 6.07
N ALA A 35 -8.68 8.01 5.20
CA ALA A 35 -8.36 6.60 4.96
C ALA A 35 -7.62 5.96 6.14
N LEU A 36 -6.98 6.77 6.99
CA LEU A 36 -6.22 6.32 8.17
C LEU A 36 -7.09 6.21 9.43
N ARG A 37 -8.38 6.54 9.35
CA ARG A 37 -9.27 6.51 10.52
C ARG A 37 -9.26 5.13 11.18
N GLY A 38 -9.06 5.13 12.49
CA GLY A 38 -9.02 3.92 13.32
C GLY A 38 -7.70 3.14 13.23
N LEU A 39 -6.69 3.68 12.56
CA LEU A 39 -5.35 3.09 12.47
C LEU A 39 -4.35 3.92 13.25
N SER A 40 -3.39 3.24 13.87
CA SER A 40 -2.22 3.85 14.47
C SER A 40 -1.20 4.19 13.37
N LEU A 41 -0.71 5.43 13.36
CA LEU A 41 0.33 5.85 12.42
C LEU A 41 1.65 5.12 12.68
N THR A 42 1.98 4.84 13.95
CA THR A 42 3.20 4.09 14.29
C THR A 42 3.13 2.66 13.78
N ASP A 43 1.96 2.05 13.80
CA ASP A 43 1.75 0.68 13.32
C ASP A 43 1.92 0.63 11.80
N LEU A 44 1.43 1.64 11.09
CA LEU A 44 1.67 1.78 9.65
C LEU A 44 3.15 1.97 9.33
N LEU A 45 3.85 2.84 10.06
CA LEU A 45 5.29 3.07 9.88
C LEU A 45 6.13 1.81 10.16
N ARG A 46 5.64 0.92 11.03
CA ARG A 46 6.26 -0.38 11.34
C ARG A 46 5.79 -1.53 10.45
N LEU A 47 4.95 -1.23 9.45
CA LEU A 47 4.36 -2.22 8.54
C LEU A 47 3.59 -3.33 9.28
N GLU A 48 2.91 -2.98 10.38
CA GLU A 48 2.10 -3.93 11.13
C GLU A 48 0.97 -4.48 10.26
N THR A 49 0.86 -5.81 10.21
CA THR A 49 -0.02 -6.53 9.27
C THR A 49 -1.49 -6.13 9.44
N ASN A 50 -1.99 -6.02 10.67
CA ASN A 50 -3.37 -5.61 10.95
C ASN A 50 -3.69 -4.20 10.41
N ALA A 51 -2.73 -3.28 10.46
CA ALA A 51 -2.88 -1.94 9.94
C ALA A 51 -2.91 -1.94 8.40
N LEU A 52 -2.03 -2.73 7.76
CA LEU A 52 -2.00 -2.91 6.31
C LEU A 52 -3.28 -3.58 5.79
N HIS A 53 -3.78 -4.63 6.44
CA HIS A 53 -5.05 -5.29 6.09
C HIS A 53 -6.24 -4.34 6.11
N SER A 54 -6.20 -3.36 7.02
CA SER A 54 -7.26 -2.37 7.12
C SER A 54 -7.13 -1.25 6.10
N LEU A 55 -5.89 -0.87 5.74
CA LEU A 55 -5.60 0.28 4.90
C LEU A 55 -5.57 -0.05 3.41
N LEU A 56 -4.92 -1.14 3.00
CA LEU A 56 -4.74 -1.50 1.59
C LEU A 56 -6.08 -1.52 0.80
N PRO A 57 -7.19 -2.07 1.33
CA PRO A 57 -8.50 -1.98 0.66
C PRO A 57 -9.01 -0.57 0.39
N ARG A 58 -8.53 0.43 1.15
CA ARG A 58 -8.99 1.82 1.06
C ARG A 58 -8.22 2.62 0.01
N VAL A 59 -7.01 2.16 -0.34
CA VAL A 59 -6.06 2.95 -1.14
C VAL A 59 -5.57 2.26 -2.41
N THR A 60 -5.99 1.02 -2.67
CA THR A 60 -5.58 0.26 -3.86
C THR A 60 -6.58 0.36 -5.01
N GLU A 61 -6.08 0.17 -6.22
CA GLU A 61 -6.84 -0.01 -7.47
C GLU A 61 -6.17 -1.13 -8.29
N PRO A 62 -6.88 -2.23 -8.63
CA PRO A 62 -8.23 -2.57 -8.18
C PRO A 62 -8.32 -2.66 -6.66
N MET A 63 -9.52 -2.41 -6.12
CA MET A 63 -9.77 -2.47 -4.68
C MET A 63 -9.48 -3.89 -4.16
N LEU A 64 -8.44 -4.02 -3.34
CA LEU A 64 -8.18 -5.28 -2.63
C LEU A 64 -9.24 -5.49 -1.55
N LEU A 65 -9.94 -6.61 -1.58
CA LEU A 65 -10.80 -7.03 -0.48
C LEU A 65 -9.94 -7.54 0.67
N LYS A 66 -10.48 -7.58 1.90
CA LYS A 66 -9.74 -8.10 3.06
C LYS A 66 -9.16 -9.50 2.84
N GLN A 67 -9.96 -10.38 2.25
CA GLN A 67 -9.56 -11.75 1.88
C GLN A 67 -8.46 -11.81 0.82
N ASP A 68 -8.33 -10.77 -0.01
CA ASP A 68 -7.29 -10.70 -1.04
C ASP A 68 -5.96 -10.35 -0.38
N VAL A 69 -5.99 -9.41 0.58
CA VAL A 69 -4.82 -9.04 1.37
C VAL A 69 -4.33 -10.20 2.25
N GLU A 70 -5.25 -11.00 2.81
CA GLU A 70 -4.92 -12.22 3.57
C GLU A 70 -4.21 -13.30 2.75
N LYS A 71 -4.34 -13.26 1.43
CA LYS A 71 -3.76 -14.23 0.50
C LYS A 71 -2.54 -13.71 -0.25
N LEU A 72 -2.14 -12.46 0.00
CA LEU A 72 -0.92 -11.91 -0.59
C LEU A 72 0.29 -12.71 -0.14
N ASP A 73 1.26 -12.86 -1.05
CA ASP A 73 2.58 -13.28 -0.66
C ASP A 73 3.18 -12.27 0.34
N PRO A 74 3.94 -12.71 1.36
CA PRO A 74 4.57 -11.80 2.31
C PRO A 74 5.45 -10.73 1.66
N ALA A 75 6.16 -11.03 0.57
CA ALA A 75 6.98 -10.06 -0.15
C ALA A 75 6.11 -8.97 -0.80
N ASP A 76 5.01 -9.37 -1.43
CA ASP A 76 4.03 -8.46 -2.04
C ASP A 76 3.35 -7.57 -0.98
N LEU A 77 3.02 -8.12 0.19
CA LEU A 77 2.47 -7.35 1.31
C LEU A 77 3.45 -6.27 1.79
N VAL A 78 4.74 -6.62 1.94
CA VAL A 78 5.80 -5.67 2.31
C VAL A 78 5.97 -4.60 1.23
N GLN A 79 5.95 -4.98 -0.05
CA GLN A 79 6.11 -4.06 -1.18
C GLN A 79 4.96 -3.03 -1.21
N LEU A 80 3.72 -3.50 -1.12
CA LEU A 80 2.53 -2.64 -1.05
C LEU A 80 2.55 -1.74 0.20
N GLY A 81 2.89 -2.30 1.36
CA GLY A 81 3.02 -1.54 2.61
C GLY A 81 4.09 -0.45 2.53
N THR A 82 5.24 -0.76 1.94
CA THR A 82 6.35 0.19 1.73
C THR A 82 5.92 1.34 0.83
N ALA A 83 5.17 1.08 -0.24
CA ALA A 83 4.61 2.14 -1.09
C ALA A 83 3.67 3.05 -0.30
N VAL A 84 2.78 2.50 0.53
CA VAL A 84 1.91 3.29 1.40
C VAL A 84 2.72 4.16 2.36
N VAL A 85 3.68 3.58 3.07
CA VAL A 85 4.51 4.32 4.04
C VAL A 85 5.31 5.42 3.38
N SER A 86 5.83 5.19 2.17
CA SER A 86 6.57 6.21 1.42
C SER A 86 5.74 7.48 1.17
N PHE A 87 4.41 7.38 1.12
CA PHE A 87 3.52 8.53 1.03
C PHE A 87 3.31 9.28 2.34
N LEU A 88 3.49 8.61 3.48
CA LEU A 88 3.34 9.17 4.84
C LEU A 88 4.59 9.92 5.31
N VAL A 89 5.77 9.57 4.76
CA VAL A 89 7.02 10.26 5.07
C VAL A 89 7.01 11.68 4.47
N PRO A 90 7.36 12.72 5.27
CA PRO A 90 7.49 14.08 4.78
C PRO A 90 8.42 14.19 3.56
N LYS A 91 8.18 15.17 2.69
CA LYS A 91 8.97 15.34 1.46
C LYS A 91 10.47 15.48 1.73
N ALA A 92 10.86 16.10 2.85
CA ALA A 92 12.25 16.30 3.24
C ALA A 92 12.97 14.98 3.57
N ASP A 93 12.24 14.01 4.13
CA ASP A 93 12.82 12.76 4.66
C ASP A 93 12.65 11.58 3.68
N ARG A 94 12.01 11.82 2.52
CA ARG A 94 11.75 10.77 1.52
C ARG A 94 13.01 10.32 0.77
N ALA A 95 14.07 11.13 0.75
CA ALA A 95 15.33 10.79 0.09
C ALA A 95 16.03 9.58 0.74
N ASP A 96 15.81 9.38 2.05
CA ASP A 96 16.39 8.28 2.81
C ASP A 96 15.46 7.05 2.90
N PHE A 97 14.24 7.17 2.36
CA PHE A 97 13.30 6.05 2.35
C PHE A 97 13.53 5.22 1.08
N PRO A 98 13.80 3.90 1.19
CA PRO A 98 14.02 3.06 0.01
C PRO A 98 12.80 3.14 -0.90
N SER A 99 13.04 3.53 -2.15
CA SER A 99 12.00 3.48 -3.18
C SER A 99 11.84 2.02 -3.57
N ALA A 100 10.74 1.41 -3.08
CA ALA A 100 10.19 0.19 -3.68
C ALA A 100 9.83 0.44 -5.14
#